data_AF-A0A2W7TYS4-F1
#
_entry.id   AF-A0A2W7TYS4-F1
#
_cell.length_a   1.000
_cell.length_b   1.000
_cell.length_c   1.000
_cell.angle_alpha   90.00
_cell.angle_beta   90.00
_cell.angle_gamma   90.00
#
_symmetry.space_group_name_H-M   'P 1'
#
loop_
_entity.id
_entity.type
_entity.pdbx_description
1 polymer ?
#
loop_
_entity_poly.entity_id
_entity_poly.type
_entity_poly.pdbx_seq_one_letter_code
_entity_poly.pdbx_strand_id
1 'polypeptide(L)'
;MNRILLLFTAVFLLSIGSYGQSQIFIASGTFIAPAGVTTVKVECWGAGGGGGGATSGWAISAAGGGSGGAYTRNNAISVVSGNNYTVNVGIGGAGGTTSPTVNGFSGGSSWFNTTATLLAVGGNGGQSISGSGSGTGAAAVSSGNSGGTTNWYGGAGANGNAGSLYSGGGGGGANSTSTGNSANQDNGGAPNIDGGTGGDGLNGATGVGGSGSIPGGGGGGAGSFLSTFAGGKGGDGQVRVSWTCPTYSLTSISVSPTTLCIGSTTVVTLNGSAVGLPKGIYTVTYDAGLITGLTATMTVSTAGSGNFTSAALNTAGSITIKITKLESGPVGGSCPSSISSGNTAVVTVNRAPAGLSYTVASPSYCVGTAITANNASLTTAGSPAATYAVSPA
;
A
#
# COMPACT_ATOMS: atom_id res chain seq x y z
N MET A 1 10.14 50.95 45.29
CA MET A 1 9.39 50.84 44.03
C MET A 1 10.00 49.74 43.17
N ASN A 2 9.17 48.72 42.93
CA ASN A 2 9.16 47.71 41.86
C ASN A 2 10.45 46.97 41.48
N ARG A 3 10.58 45.73 41.99
CA ARG A 3 11.37 44.65 41.40
C ARG A 3 10.56 44.02 40.25
N ILE A 4 11.04 44.13 39.01
CA ILE A 4 10.46 43.45 37.85
C ILE A 4 11.10 42.06 37.75
N LEU A 5 10.28 41.03 37.95
CA LEU A 5 10.61 39.63 37.75
C LEU A 5 10.42 39.31 36.26
N LEU A 6 11.53 39.10 35.53
CA LEU A 6 11.51 38.62 34.15
C LEU A 6 11.20 37.11 34.15
N LEU A 7 9.99 36.74 33.73
CA LEU A 7 9.61 35.35 33.48
C LEU A 7 10.19 34.92 32.12
N PHE A 8 11.25 34.11 32.11
CA PHE A 8 11.74 33.43 30.91
C PHE A 8 10.78 32.28 30.57
N THR A 9 9.78 32.53 29.72
CA THR A 9 9.04 31.46 29.05
C THR A 9 9.96 30.78 28.04
N ALA A 10 10.56 29.66 28.45
CA ALA A 10 11.22 28.72 27.54
C ALA A 10 10.15 28.08 26.64
N VAL A 11 9.97 28.63 25.44
CA VAL A 11 9.25 27.95 24.36
C VAL A 11 10.11 26.76 23.95
N PHE A 12 9.84 25.59 24.55
CA PHE A 12 10.40 24.33 24.11
C PHE A 12 9.77 24.01 22.75
N LEU A 13 10.42 24.47 21.67
CA LEU A 13 10.12 23.99 20.32
C LEU A 13 10.48 22.50 20.30
N LEU A 14 9.51 21.65 20.64
CA LEU A 14 9.56 20.23 20.32
C LEU A 14 9.70 20.13 18.80
N SER A 15 10.93 19.86 18.35
CA SER A 15 11.20 19.48 16.97
C SER A 15 10.54 18.12 16.73
N ILE A 16 9.26 18.13 16.40
CA ILE A 16 8.58 16.97 15.83
C ILE A 16 9.22 16.72 14.47
N GLY A 17 10.17 15.78 14.43
CA GLY A 17 10.77 15.31 13.20
C GLY A 17 9.73 14.56 12.38
N SER A 18 8.99 15.29 11.55
CA SER A 18 8.10 14.69 10.56
C SER A 18 8.96 14.25 9.36
N TYR A 19 8.86 13.00 8.96
CA TYR A 19 9.55 12.51 7.76
C TYR A 19 8.52 12.02 6.73
N GLY A 20 8.86 12.16 5.45
CA GLY A 20 8.01 11.71 4.35
C GLY A 20 8.05 10.19 4.18
N GLN A 21 6.93 9.62 3.75
CA GLN A 21 6.79 8.24 3.30
C GLN A 21 6.03 8.19 1.98
N SER A 22 6.19 7.10 1.24
CA SER A 22 5.46 6.86 -0.01
C SER A 22 5.22 5.39 -0.26
N GLN A 23 4.10 5.07 -0.90
CA GLN A 23 3.79 3.74 -1.42
C GLN A 23 3.51 3.84 -2.92
N ILE A 24 4.10 2.92 -3.69
CA ILE A 24 3.92 2.80 -5.13
C ILE A 24 3.08 1.56 -5.41
N PHE A 25 2.02 1.74 -6.20
CA PHE A 25 1.15 0.69 -6.71
C PHE A 25 1.43 0.51 -8.20
N ILE A 26 1.97 -0.67 -8.55
CA ILE A 26 2.12 -1.17 -9.93
C ILE A 26 1.03 -2.20 -10.30
N ALA A 27 0.15 -2.49 -9.36
CA ALA A 27 -1.07 -3.28 -9.53
C ALA A 27 -2.18 -2.69 -8.64
N SER A 28 -3.44 -2.91 -9.01
CA SER A 28 -4.58 -2.45 -8.21
C SER A 28 -4.56 -3.04 -6.80
N GLY A 29 -5.01 -2.26 -5.82
CA GLY A 29 -4.92 -2.62 -4.42
C GLY A 29 -5.68 -1.65 -3.52
N THR A 30 -5.27 -1.59 -2.26
CA THR A 30 -5.86 -0.73 -1.26
C THR A 30 -4.76 0.02 -0.51
N PHE A 31 -4.91 1.33 -0.41
CA PHE A 31 -4.13 2.17 0.49
C PHE A 31 -4.85 2.28 1.84
N ILE A 32 -4.13 2.09 2.94
CA ILE A 32 -4.67 2.27 4.30
C ILE A 32 -4.04 3.52 4.87
N ALA A 33 -4.84 4.54 5.15
CA ALA A 33 -4.32 5.78 5.72
C ALA A 33 -3.72 5.51 7.12
N PRO A 34 -2.44 5.81 7.36
CA PRO A 34 -1.85 5.63 8.68
C PRO A 34 -2.56 6.45 9.75
N ALA A 35 -2.46 5.99 11.01
CA ALA A 35 -3.00 6.72 12.16
C ALA A 35 -2.43 8.15 12.21
N GLY A 36 -3.30 9.16 12.35
CA GLY A 36 -2.89 10.57 12.38
C GLY A 36 -2.59 11.22 11.02
N VAL A 37 -2.55 10.45 9.92
CA VAL A 37 -2.46 11.01 8.57
C VAL A 37 -3.86 11.43 8.11
N THR A 38 -4.03 12.72 7.80
CA THR A 38 -5.30 13.31 7.35
C THR A 38 -5.23 13.89 5.94
N THR A 39 -4.04 13.94 5.35
CA THR A 39 -3.82 14.45 3.99
C THR A 39 -2.70 13.66 3.32
N VAL A 40 -2.87 13.36 2.03
CA VAL A 40 -1.87 12.68 1.20
C VAL A 40 -1.69 13.39 -0.14
N LYS A 41 -0.47 13.32 -0.68
CA LYS A 41 -0.20 13.59 -2.10
C LYS A 41 -0.45 12.32 -2.88
N VAL A 42 -1.18 12.40 -3.98
CA VAL A 42 -1.38 11.26 -4.89
C VAL A 42 -1.02 11.66 -6.32
N GLU A 43 -0.30 10.77 -6.98
CA GLU A 43 0.13 10.86 -8.37
C GLU A 43 -0.36 9.61 -9.10
N CYS A 44 -1.09 9.78 -10.20
CA CYS A 44 -1.62 8.70 -11.02
C CYS A 44 -1.07 8.81 -12.43
N TRP A 45 -0.60 7.69 -12.98
CA TRP A 45 -0.25 7.52 -14.39
C TRP A 45 -1.20 6.50 -15.00
N GLY A 46 -1.94 6.89 -16.03
CA GLY A 46 -2.76 5.98 -16.83
C GLY A 46 -1.88 5.03 -17.65
N ALA A 47 -2.43 3.89 -18.05
CA ALA A 47 -1.68 2.91 -18.84
C ALA A 47 -1.58 3.33 -20.31
N GLY A 48 -0.56 2.85 -21.03
CA GLY A 48 -0.40 3.12 -22.46
C GLY A 48 -1.34 2.25 -23.32
N GLY A 49 -1.68 2.72 -24.51
CA GLY A 49 -2.41 1.91 -25.50
C GLY A 49 -1.49 0.92 -26.21
N GLY A 50 -2.04 -0.22 -26.64
CA GLY A 50 -1.31 -1.20 -27.44
C GLY A 50 -1.09 -0.72 -28.87
N GLY A 51 -0.04 -1.22 -29.54
CA GLY A 51 0.16 -0.99 -30.97
C GLY A 51 -0.73 -1.89 -31.82
N GLY A 52 -0.99 -1.50 -33.08
CA GLY A 52 -1.80 -2.29 -34.00
C GLY A 52 -1.10 -3.56 -34.48
N GLY A 53 -1.89 -4.60 -34.79
CA GLY A 53 -1.41 -5.82 -35.45
C GLY A 53 -1.24 -5.63 -36.97
N ALA A 54 -0.43 -6.49 -37.59
CA ALA A 54 -0.18 -6.45 -39.03
C ALA A 54 -0.32 -7.85 -39.64
N THR A 55 -1.19 -7.98 -40.64
CA THR A 55 -1.42 -9.21 -41.41
C THR A 55 -1.26 -8.92 -42.89
N SER A 56 -0.44 -9.70 -43.59
CA SER A 56 -0.27 -9.50 -45.03
C SER A 56 0.03 -10.81 -45.77
N GLY A 57 -0.43 -10.87 -47.02
CA GLY A 57 0.00 -11.88 -47.99
C GLY A 57 1.21 -11.37 -48.77
N TRP A 58 1.07 -11.23 -50.09
CA TRP A 58 2.13 -10.77 -51.00
C TRP A 58 2.47 -9.27 -50.94
N ALA A 59 2.14 -8.60 -49.85
CA ALA A 59 2.31 -7.17 -49.69
C ALA A 59 2.85 -6.82 -48.32
N ILE A 60 3.26 -5.56 -48.15
CA ILE A 60 3.84 -5.08 -46.89
C ILE A 60 2.76 -4.34 -46.11
N SER A 61 2.61 -4.72 -44.85
CA SER A 61 1.74 -4.08 -43.87
C SER A 61 2.59 -3.49 -42.75
N ALA A 62 2.35 -2.22 -42.42
CA ALA A 62 2.97 -1.55 -41.29
C ALA A 62 1.89 -0.94 -40.42
N ALA A 63 1.70 -1.46 -39.20
CA ALA A 63 0.69 -0.96 -38.27
C ALA A 63 1.18 0.29 -37.52
N GLY A 64 0.23 1.04 -36.94
CA GLY A 64 0.52 2.22 -36.12
C GLY A 64 0.79 1.88 -34.66
N GLY A 65 1.57 2.72 -33.99
CA GLY A 65 1.83 2.62 -32.56
C GLY A 65 0.68 3.14 -31.70
N GLY A 66 0.57 2.63 -30.48
CA GLY A 66 -0.34 3.13 -29.45
C GLY A 66 0.17 4.41 -28.79
N SER A 67 -0.71 5.20 -28.19
CA SER A 67 -0.36 6.44 -27.48
C SER A 67 -0.03 6.16 -26.02
N GLY A 68 0.72 7.08 -25.40
CA GLY A 68 1.03 7.00 -23.98
C GLY A 68 -0.16 7.37 -23.09
N GLY A 69 -0.13 6.90 -21.84
CA GLY A 69 -1.09 7.25 -20.79
C GLY A 69 -0.83 8.62 -20.19
N ALA A 70 -1.88 9.19 -19.59
CA ALA A 70 -1.83 10.50 -18.94
C ALA A 70 -1.21 10.45 -17.53
N TYR A 71 -0.91 11.62 -16.98
CA TYR A 71 -0.48 11.85 -15.60
C TYR A 71 -1.41 12.87 -14.94
N THR A 72 -1.77 12.61 -13.70
CA THR A 72 -2.43 13.60 -12.84
C THR A 72 -1.89 13.56 -11.43
N ARG A 73 -1.89 14.71 -10.75
CA ARG A 73 -1.48 14.83 -9.35
C ARG A 73 -2.36 15.77 -8.56
N ASN A 74 -2.61 15.41 -7.31
CA ASN A 74 -3.10 16.31 -6.28
C ASN A 74 -2.21 16.21 -5.03
N ASN A 75 -1.77 17.36 -4.51
CA ASN A 75 -0.86 17.42 -3.36
C ASN A 75 -1.56 17.34 -1.99
N ALA A 76 -2.89 17.47 -1.95
CA ALA A 76 -3.65 17.62 -0.73
C ALA A 76 -5.00 16.91 -0.76
N ILE A 77 -4.99 15.59 -1.01
CA ILE A 77 -6.21 14.77 -0.89
C ILE A 77 -6.46 14.47 0.59
N SER A 78 -7.62 14.90 1.09
CA SER A 78 -8.04 14.58 2.46
C SER A 78 -8.33 13.10 2.63
N VAL A 79 -7.79 12.52 3.70
CA VAL A 79 -8.04 11.13 4.11
C VAL A 79 -8.42 11.09 5.59
N VAL A 80 -9.06 10.00 5.99
CA VAL A 80 -9.42 9.70 7.36
C VAL A 80 -8.52 8.57 7.82
N SER A 81 -7.79 8.80 8.91
CA SER A 81 -6.84 7.82 9.44
C SER A 81 -7.52 6.48 9.75
N GLY A 82 -6.85 5.39 9.36
CA GLY A 82 -7.36 4.02 9.49
C GLY A 82 -8.35 3.59 8.39
N ASN A 83 -8.80 4.49 7.52
CA ASN A 83 -9.69 4.12 6.42
C ASN A 83 -8.93 3.49 5.24
N ASN A 84 -9.65 2.61 4.54
CA ASN A 84 -9.22 1.98 3.30
C ASN A 84 -9.63 2.84 2.10
N TYR A 85 -8.70 3.02 1.16
CA TYR A 85 -8.89 3.74 -0.09
C TYR A 85 -8.53 2.82 -1.25
N THR A 86 -9.49 2.54 -2.13
CA THR A 86 -9.26 1.71 -3.31
C THR A 86 -8.26 2.40 -4.24
N VAL A 87 -7.31 1.65 -4.77
CA VAL A 87 -6.36 2.13 -5.78
C VAL A 87 -6.51 1.26 -7.01
N ASN A 88 -6.80 1.88 -8.15
CA ASN A 88 -6.81 1.17 -9.42
C ASN A 88 -5.58 1.56 -10.24
N VAL A 89 -4.85 0.55 -10.68
CA VAL A 89 -3.78 0.70 -11.66
C VAL A 89 -4.31 0.23 -13.00
N GLY A 90 -4.27 1.12 -13.99
CA GLY A 90 -4.66 0.79 -15.35
C GLY A 90 -3.77 -0.31 -15.92
N ILE A 91 -4.37 -1.29 -16.59
CA ILE A 91 -3.63 -2.29 -17.37
C ILE A 91 -3.34 -1.71 -18.76
N GLY A 92 -2.11 -1.87 -19.22
CA GLY A 92 -1.69 -1.47 -20.55
C GLY A 92 -2.48 -2.19 -21.62
N GLY A 93 -2.87 -1.45 -22.66
CA GLY A 93 -3.65 -1.97 -23.76
C GLY A 93 -2.93 -3.15 -24.42
N ALA A 94 -3.65 -4.25 -24.62
CA ALA A 94 -3.11 -5.38 -25.37
C ALA A 94 -2.74 -4.94 -26.79
N GLY A 95 -1.63 -5.46 -27.30
CA GLY A 95 -1.26 -5.29 -28.70
C GLY A 95 -2.32 -5.92 -29.61
N GLY A 96 -2.50 -5.34 -30.79
CA GLY A 96 -3.42 -5.84 -31.79
C GLY A 96 -3.05 -7.27 -32.21
N THR A 97 -4.03 -8.16 -32.28
CA THR A 97 -3.84 -9.58 -32.62
C THR A 97 -3.93 -9.86 -34.12
N THR A 98 -3.63 -11.10 -34.46
CA THR A 98 -3.29 -11.59 -35.80
C THR A 98 -4.47 -12.18 -36.57
N SER A 99 -5.58 -12.58 -35.92
CA SER A 99 -6.78 -13.04 -36.61
C SER A 99 -8.04 -12.91 -35.74
N PRO A 100 -9.02 -12.07 -36.11
CA PRO A 100 -8.89 -11.04 -37.15
C PRO A 100 -7.80 -10.02 -36.78
N THR A 101 -7.29 -9.29 -37.77
CA THR A 101 -6.37 -8.17 -37.53
C THR A 101 -7.11 -7.10 -36.73
N VAL A 102 -6.75 -6.92 -35.47
CA VAL A 102 -7.43 -5.94 -34.58
C VAL A 102 -6.49 -4.81 -34.22
N ASN A 103 -7.07 -3.62 -34.08
CA ASN A 103 -6.37 -2.47 -33.52
C ASN A 103 -5.79 -2.82 -32.15
N GLY A 104 -4.75 -2.11 -31.75
CA GLY A 104 -4.32 -2.14 -30.36
C GLY A 104 -5.46 -1.69 -29.45
N PHE A 105 -5.55 -2.28 -28.26
CA PHE A 105 -6.53 -1.87 -27.28
C PHE A 105 -6.08 -0.59 -26.56
N SER A 106 -7.02 0.22 -26.11
CA SER A 106 -6.70 1.34 -25.22
C SER A 106 -6.23 0.85 -23.85
N GLY A 107 -5.32 1.59 -23.23
CA GLY A 107 -4.90 1.37 -21.85
C GLY A 107 -5.98 1.73 -20.84
N GLY A 108 -5.98 1.04 -19.70
CA GLY A 108 -6.83 1.36 -18.57
C GLY A 108 -6.43 2.66 -17.88
N SER A 109 -7.40 3.30 -17.22
CA SER A 109 -7.15 4.48 -16.38
C SER A 109 -6.64 4.08 -15.00
N SER A 110 -5.78 4.91 -14.41
CA SER A 110 -5.35 4.74 -13.02
C SER A 110 -6.01 5.80 -12.14
N TRP A 111 -6.50 5.41 -10.97
CA TRP A 111 -7.22 6.32 -10.08
C TRP A 111 -7.08 5.94 -8.60
N PHE A 112 -7.33 6.92 -7.74
CA PHE A 112 -7.29 6.78 -6.28
C PHE A 112 -8.65 7.08 -5.65
N ASN A 113 -9.10 6.22 -4.75
CA ASN A 113 -10.39 6.19 -4.07
C ASN A 113 -11.60 6.04 -4.98
N THR A 114 -11.82 7.00 -5.88
CA THR A 114 -12.84 6.97 -6.91
C THR A 114 -12.34 7.68 -8.17
N THR A 115 -12.99 7.45 -9.30
CA THR A 115 -12.70 8.15 -10.56
C THR A 115 -12.98 9.66 -10.50
N ALA A 116 -13.69 10.15 -9.48
CA ALA A 116 -13.92 11.58 -9.24
C ALA A 116 -12.86 12.19 -8.30
N THR A 117 -12.20 11.38 -7.46
CA THR A 117 -11.21 11.86 -6.50
C THR A 117 -9.89 12.21 -7.17
N LEU A 118 -9.35 11.29 -7.98
CA LEU A 118 -8.17 11.55 -8.83
C LEU A 118 -8.08 10.45 -9.90
N LEU A 119 -8.04 10.83 -11.18
CA LEU A 119 -7.94 9.89 -12.30
C LEU A 119 -7.00 10.40 -13.39
N ALA A 120 -6.09 9.53 -13.83
CA ALA A 120 -5.34 9.66 -15.07
C ALA A 120 -5.87 8.68 -16.12
N VAL A 121 -6.26 9.20 -17.28
CA VAL A 121 -6.77 8.37 -18.38
C VAL A 121 -5.65 7.56 -19.03
N GLY A 122 -6.00 6.37 -19.54
CA GLY A 122 -5.10 5.57 -20.37
C GLY A 122 -4.96 6.12 -21.80
N GLY A 123 -3.95 5.64 -22.50
CA GLY A 123 -3.70 5.95 -23.91
C GLY A 123 -4.59 5.14 -24.86
N ASN A 124 -4.86 5.69 -26.03
CA ASN A 124 -5.54 5.03 -27.14
C ASN A 124 -4.63 4.01 -27.84
N GLY A 125 -5.20 2.92 -28.35
CA GLY A 125 -4.46 1.92 -29.13
C GLY A 125 -4.29 2.27 -30.61
N GLY A 126 -3.22 1.76 -31.23
CA GLY A 126 -2.84 2.03 -32.62
C GLY A 126 -3.64 1.23 -33.65
N GLN A 127 -3.74 1.75 -34.87
CA GLN A 127 -4.49 1.10 -35.95
C GLN A 127 -3.75 -0.13 -36.49
N SER A 128 -4.48 -1.23 -36.69
CA SER A 128 -4.00 -2.42 -37.36
C SER A 128 -4.11 -2.34 -38.87
N ILE A 129 -3.39 -3.21 -39.58
CA ILE A 129 -3.49 -3.32 -41.04
C ILE A 129 -3.60 -4.78 -41.47
N SER A 130 -4.60 -5.03 -42.32
CA SER A 130 -4.74 -6.27 -43.08
C SER A 130 -4.54 -5.98 -44.58
N GLY A 131 -3.53 -6.59 -45.20
CA GLY A 131 -3.25 -6.47 -46.63
C GLY A 131 -2.03 -5.62 -46.95
N SER A 132 -2.20 -4.55 -47.71
CA SER A 132 -1.13 -3.62 -48.12
C SER A 132 -1.43 -2.25 -47.55
N GLY A 133 -0.55 -1.69 -46.71
CA GLY A 133 -0.79 -0.33 -46.23
C GLY A 133 -0.10 0.04 -44.93
N SER A 134 -0.40 1.27 -44.51
CA SER A 134 0.17 1.93 -43.35
C SER A 134 -0.94 2.30 -42.37
N GLY A 135 -0.85 1.81 -41.14
CA GLY A 135 -1.78 2.09 -40.07
C GLY A 135 -1.45 3.40 -39.38
N THR A 136 -2.47 4.15 -39.01
CA THR A 136 -2.32 5.37 -38.24
C THR A 136 -1.90 5.06 -36.82
N GLY A 137 -0.92 5.81 -36.32
CA GLY A 137 -0.61 5.87 -34.90
C GLY A 137 -1.77 6.47 -34.13
N ALA A 138 -1.92 6.05 -32.88
CA ALA A 138 -2.96 6.59 -32.03
C ALA A 138 -2.66 8.04 -31.67
N ALA A 139 -3.65 8.91 -31.83
CA ALA A 139 -3.56 10.28 -31.32
C ALA A 139 -3.42 10.30 -29.79
N ALA A 140 -2.64 11.25 -29.29
CA ALA A 140 -2.57 11.53 -27.86
C ALA A 140 -3.96 11.84 -27.30
N VAL A 141 -4.26 11.31 -26.11
CA VAL A 141 -5.39 11.79 -25.30
C VAL A 141 -5.16 13.26 -24.93
N SER A 142 -6.23 14.05 -24.85
CA SER A 142 -6.16 15.50 -24.56
C SER A 142 -7.14 15.96 -23.48
N SER A 143 -7.97 15.04 -22.99
CA SER A 143 -8.99 15.30 -21.97
C SER A 143 -9.26 14.05 -21.13
N GLY A 144 -10.01 14.21 -20.03
CA GLY A 144 -10.53 13.09 -19.23
C GLY A 144 -9.84 12.85 -17.88
N ASN A 145 -8.72 13.52 -17.60
CA ASN A 145 -8.19 13.52 -16.23
C ASN A 145 -9.17 14.22 -15.27
N SER A 146 -9.20 13.81 -14.01
CA SER A 146 -10.07 14.37 -12.99
C SER A 146 -9.36 14.53 -11.64
N GLY A 147 -9.82 15.47 -10.81
CA GLY A 147 -9.38 15.62 -9.40
C GLY A 147 -7.97 16.16 -9.17
N GLY A 148 -7.15 16.24 -10.22
CA GLY A 148 -5.78 16.74 -10.13
C GLY A 148 -5.63 18.24 -10.38
N THR A 149 -4.69 18.84 -9.67
CA THR A 149 -4.24 20.23 -9.84
C THR A 149 -3.11 20.35 -10.87
N THR A 150 -2.48 19.23 -11.23
CA THR A 150 -1.48 19.13 -12.30
C THR A 150 -1.90 18.00 -13.23
N ASN A 151 -2.00 18.27 -14.53
CA ASN A 151 -2.48 17.31 -15.52
C ASN A 151 -1.60 17.35 -16.77
N TRP A 152 -1.13 16.19 -17.20
CA TRP A 152 -0.37 16.00 -18.41
C TRP A 152 -0.91 14.78 -19.17
N TYR A 153 -0.78 14.77 -20.48
CA TYR A 153 -1.23 13.66 -21.33
C TYR A 153 -0.05 12.98 -22.01
N GLY A 154 -0.20 11.71 -22.36
CA GLY A 154 0.84 10.95 -23.03
C GLY A 154 1.07 11.42 -24.47
N GLY A 155 2.19 10.99 -25.04
CA GLY A 155 2.55 11.29 -26.43
C GLY A 155 1.72 10.47 -27.42
N ALA A 156 1.63 10.97 -28.65
CA ALA A 156 1.00 10.23 -29.74
C ALA A 156 1.89 9.06 -30.20
N GLY A 157 1.25 7.97 -30.67
CA GLY A 157 1.95 6.94 -31.42
C GLY A 157 2.20 7.40 -32.86
N ALA A 158 3.21 6.84 -33.50
CA ALA A 158 3.55 7.14 -34.89
C ALA A 158 2.77 6.24 -35.85
N ASN A 159 2.60 6.73 -37.08
CA ASN A 159 2.07 5.93 -38.17
C ASN A 159 3.11 4.88 -38.60
N GLY A 160 2.64 3.72 -39.05
CA GLY A 160 3.46 2.85 -39.87
C GLY A 160 3.75 3.49 -41.24
N ASN A 161 4.73 2.96 -41.95
CA ASN A 161 5.05 3.31 -43.33
C ASN A 161 5.53 2.07 -44.10
N ALA A 162 4.60 1.42 -44.78
CA ALA A 162 4.90 0.24 -45.59
C ALA A 162 5.84 0.55 -46.78
N GLY A 163 5.86 1.79 -47.29
CA GLY A 163 6.74 2.19 -48.39
C GLY A 163 8.21 2.32 -47.97
N SER A 164 8.45 2.63 -46.70
CA SER A 164 9.80 2.75 -46.10
C SER A 164 10.15 1.58 -45.19
N LEU A 165 9.32 0.51 -45.18
CA LEU A 165 9.53 -0.72 -44.41
C LEU A 165 9.67 -0.51 -42.90
N TYR A 166 8.90 0.41 -42.32
CA TYR A 166 8.87 0.57 -40.88
C TYR A 166 7.45 0.60 -40.31
N SER A 167 7.27 0.10 -39.10
CA SER A 167 6.02 0.25 -38.35
C SER A 167 6.12 1.39 -37.33
N GLY A 168 4.98 1.89 -36.85
CA GLY A 168 4.96 3.06 -35.99
C GLY A 168 5.37 2.77 -34.55
N GLY A 169 6.28 3.56 -33.98
CA GLY A 169 6.61 3.56 -32.56
C GLY A 169 5.46 4.02 -31.67
N GLY A 170 5.41 3.54 -30.44
CA GLY A 170 4.44 3.95 -29.43
C GLY A 170 4.79 5.30 -28.80
N GLY A 171 3.79 6.06 -28.35
CA GLY A 171 4.01 7.33 -27.64
C GLY A 171 4.52 7.13 -26.21
N GLY A 172 5.32 8.05 -25.69
CA GLY A 172 5.78 8.03 -24.31
C GLY A 172 4.67 8.37 -23.31
N GLY A 173 4.71 7.78 -22.12
CA GLY A 173 3.83 8.14 -21.02
C GLY A 173 4.07 9.57 -20.54
N ALA A 174 3.02 10.23 -20.07
CA ALA A 174 3.17 11.53 -19.41
C ALA A 174 4.01 11.41 -18.12
N ASN A 175 4.59 12.52 -17.70
CA ASN A 175 5.44 12.58 -16.51
C ASN A 175 5.00 13.69 -15.56
N SER A 176 5.65 13.80 -14.41
CA SER A 176 5.28 14.77 -13.38
C SER A 176 5.49 16.25 -13.74
N THR A 177 6.15 16.54 -14.87
CA THR A 177 6.52 17.90 -15.29
C THR A 177 6.06 18.29 -16.69
N SER A 178 5.70 17.33 -17.55
CA SER A 178 5.33 17.59 -18.95
C SER A 178 4.51 16.46 -19.56
N THR A 179 3.92 16.74 -20.72
CA THR A 179 3.31 15.72 -21.58
C THR A 179 4.34 14.68 -22.03
N GLY A 180 3.87 13.48 -22.35
CA GLY A 180 4.71 12.43 -22.92
C GLY A 180 5.23 12.81 -24.31
N ASN A 181 6.44 12.36 -24.65
CA ASN A 181 6.98 12.60 -25.98
C ASN A 181 6.24 11.74 -27.01
N SER A 182 5.89 12.32 -28.15
CA SER A 182 5.35 11.52 -29.26
C SER A 182 6.43 10.64 -29.87
N ALA A 183 6.02 9.51 -30.43
CA ALA A 183 6.92 8.67 -31.22
C ALA A 183 7.41 9.42 -32.46
N ASN A 184 8.58 9.01 -32.95
CA ASN A 184 9.14 9.51 -34.20
C ASN A 184 9.44 8.33 -35.11
N GLN A 185 8.61 8.14 -36.13
CA GLN A 185 8.67 6.99 -37.04
C GLN A 185 8.59 5.68 -36.25
N ASP A 186 9.59 4.80 -36.35
CA ASP A 186 9.70 3.56 -35.60
C ASP A 186 10.17 3.76 -34.17
N ASN A 187 10.88 4.84 -33.84
CA ASN A 187 11.36 5.05 -32.49
C ASN A 187 10.22 5.46 -31.54
N GLY A 188 10.09 4.72 -30.44
CA GLY A 188 9.15 5.02 -29.38
C GLY A 188 9.40 6.41 -28.78
N GLY A 189 8.35 7.02 -28.23
CA GLY A 189 8.47 8.29 -27.51
C GLY A 189 9.40 8.13 -26.30
N ALA A 190 10.50 8.88 -26.27
CA ALA A 190 11.49 8.82 -25.19
C ALA A 190 10.87 9.18 -23.84
N PRO A 191 11.37 8.62 -22.71
CA PRO A 191 10.88 9.00 -21.40
C PRO A 191 11.39 10.41 -21.07
N ASN A 192 10.63 11.16 -20.28
CA ASN A 192 11.17 12.33 -19.59
C ASN A 192 10.86 12.13 -18.11
N ILE A 193 11.90 11.88 -17.30
CA ILE A 193 11.82 11.67 -15.84
C ILE A 193 11.13 10.34 -15.44
N ASP A 194 9.82 10.36 -15.18
CA ASP A 194 9.09 9.29 -14.49
C ASP A 194 7.92 8.72 -15.30
N GLY A 195 7.82 9.09 -16.59
CA GLY A 195 6.95 8.45 -17.58
C GLY A 195 7.68 7.31 -18.30
N GLY A 196 6.93 6.29 -18.71
CA GLY A 196 7.45 5.15 -19.47
C GLY A 196 7.74 5.50 -20.93
N THR A 197 8.77 4.89 -21.49
CA THR A 197 9.07 4.98 -22.93
C THR A 197 7.98 4.32 -23.75
N GLY A 198 7.68 4.88 -24.92
CA GLY A 198 6.96 4.12 -25.94
C GLY A 198 7.79 2.93 -26.40
N GLY A 199 7.12 1.85 -26.80
CA GLY A 199 7.76 0.71 -27.43
C GLY A 199 8.07 1.02 -28.89
N ASP A 200 9.25 0.62 -29.34
CA ASP A 200 9.65 0.83 -30.73
C ASP A 200 8.74 0.04 -31.69
N GLY A 201 8.48 0.63 -32.84
CA GLY A 201 8.07 -0.10 -34.03
C GLY A 201 9.24 -0.89 -34.59
N LEU A 202 9.15 -1.25 -35.86
CA LEU A 202 10.17 -2.04 -36.54
C LEU A 202 10.84 -1.19 -37.58
N ASN A 203 12.17 -1.30 -37.67
CA ASN A 203 12.95 -0.85 -38.81
C ASN A 203 13.23 -2.05 -39.72
N GLY A 204 12.19 -2.52 -40.41
CA GLY A 204 12.21 -3.75 -41.19
C GLY A 204 10.81 -4.26 -41.53
N ALA A 205 10.72 -5.15 -42.53
CA ALA A 205 9.46 -5.56 -43.14
C ALA A 205 8.58 -6.49 -42.26
N THR A 206 9.15 -7.17 -41.25
CA THR A 206 8.43 -8.21 -40.50
C THR A 206 8.82 -8.22 -39.02
N GLY A 207 7.84 -8.32 -38.13
CA GLY A 207 8.08 -8.53 -36.71
C GLY A 207 6.92 -8.09 -35.82
N VAL A 208 7.04 -8.40 -34.54
CA VAL A 208 6.15 -7.87 -33.50
C VAL A 208 6.56 -6.46 -33.10
N GLY A 209 5.60 -5.63 -32.71
CA GLY A 209 5.90 -4.32 -32.14
C GLY A 209 6.51 -4.42 -30.74
N GLY A 210 7.39 -3.48 -30.38
CA GLY A 210 7.97 -3.36 -29.05
C GLY A 210 6.93 -2.98 -28.00
N SER A 211 7.04 -3.55 -26.80
CA SER A 211 6.14 -3.17 -25.69
C SER A 211 6.55 -1.83 -25.09
N GLY A 212 5.57 -1.04 -24.68
CA GLY A 212 5.80 0.21 -23.95
C GLY A 212 6.26 -0.07 -22.51
N SER A 213 7.09 0.82 -21.98
CA SER A 213 7.60 0.74 -20.60
C SER A 213 6.58 1.28 -19.60
N ILE A 214 6.66 0.79 -18.36
CA ILE A 214 5.90 1.33 -17.23
C ILE A 214 6.58 2.60 -16.70
N PRO A 215 5.84 3.65 -16.28
CA PRO A 215 4.39 3.74 -16.37
C PRO A 215 3.91 4.33 -17.70
N GLY A 216 2.90 3.70 -18.30
CA GLY A 216 2.07 4.34 -19.31
C GLY A 216 2.67 4.54 -20.71
N GLY A 217 3.79 3.91 -21.07
CA GLY A 217 4.30 3.95 -22.44
C GLY A 217 3.39 3.21 -23.43
N GLY A 218 3.12 3.77 -24.61
CA GLY A 218 2.36 3.10 -25.67
C GLY A 218 3.16 1.97 -26.34
N GLY A 219 2.49 0.94 -26.86
CA GLY A 219 3.14 -0.14 -27.60
C GLY A 219 3.40 0.20 -29.07
N GLY A 220 4.48 -0.30 -29.66
CA GLY A 220 4.80 -0.15 -31.07
C GLY A 220 3.90 -1.01 -31.98
N GLY A 221 3.69 -0.57 -33.22
CA GLY A 221 2.94 -1.31 -34.23
C GLY A 221 3.74 -2.49 -34.79
N ALA A 222 3.04 -3.52 -35.25
CA ALA A 222 3.65 -4.64 -35.96
C ALA A 222 3.98 -4.33 -37.43
N GLY A 223 4.88 -5.11 -38.02
CA GLY A 223 5.21 -5.09 -39.45
C GLY A 223 5.04 -6.49 -40.02
N SER A 224 4.52 -6.61 -41.23
CA SER A 224 4.28 -7.91 -41.85
C SER A 224 4.55 -7.91 -43.36
N PHE A 225 5.11 -9.03 -43.81
CA PHE A 225 5.21 -9.52 -45.18
C PHE A 225 5.01 -11.03 -45.15
N LEU A 226 4.04 -11.56 -45.90
CA LEU A 226 3.70 -13.00 -46.00
C LEU A 226 3.41 -13.70 -44.65
N SER A 227 3.03 -12.95 -43.61
CA SER A 227 2.85 -13.51 -42.27
C SER A 227 1.87 -12.66 -41.45
N THR A 228 1.80 -12.93 -40.15
CA THR A 228 1.04 -12.11 -39.23
C THR A 228 1.78 -11.89 -37.93
N PHE A 229 1.77 -10.64 -37.46
CA PHE A 229 2.44 -10.25 -36.24
C PHE A 229 1.56 -9.34 -35.38
N ALA A 230 1.70 -9.51 -34.07
CA ALA A 230 0.98 -8.72 -33.09
C ALA A 230 1.72 -7.40 -32.78
N GLY A 231 0.96 -6.35 -32.48
CA GLY A 231 1.52 -5.12 -31.96
C GLY A 231 2.08 -5.31 -30.54
N GLY A 232 2.88 -4.35 -30.09
CA GLY A 232 3.38 -4.33 -28.72
C GLY A 232 2.28 -3.99 -27.71
N LYS A 233 2.39 -4.55 -26.50
CA LYS A 233 1.52 -4.17 -25.37
C LYS A 233 1.90 -2.76 -24.89
N GLY A 234 0.92 -1.96 -24.48
CA GLY A 234 1.19 -0.75 -23.70
C GLY A 234 1.73 -1.09 -22.31
N GLY A 235 2.52 -0.18 -21.73
CA GLY A 235 2.96 -0.23 -20.35
C GLY A 235 1.78 0.00 -19.40
N ASP A 236 1.70 -0.79 -18.33
CA ASP A 236 0.72 -0.61 -17.26
C ASP A 236 0.89 0.79 -16.61
N GLY A 237 -0.17 1.26 -15.98
CA GLY A 237 -0.16 2.51 -15.22
C GLY A 237 0.59 2.40 -13.90
N GLN A 238 0.52 3.45 -13.10
CA GLN A 238 1.06 3.47 -11.74
C GLN A 238 0.25 4.43 -10.88
N VAL A 239 0.15 4.14 -9.58
CA VAL A 239 -0.30 5.14 -8.60
C VAL A 239 0.74 5.26 -7.50
N ARG A 240 1.11 6.49 -7.14
CA ARG A 240 2.01 6.78 -6.01
C ARG A 240 1.25 7.62 -5.00
N VAL A 241 1.23 7.17 -3.75
CA VAL A 241 0.67 7.89 -2.61
C VAL A 241 1.83 8.31 -1.72
N SER A 242 1.88 9.55 -1.25
CA SER A 242 2.92 10.07 -0.35
C SER A 242 2.31 10.87 0.78
N TRP A 243 2.89 10.75 1.98
CA TRP A 243 2.37 11.39 3.19
C TRP A 243 3.51 11.69 4.17
N THR A 244 3.19 12.48 5.18
CA THR A 244 4.10 12.77 6.28
C THR A 244 3.73 11.92 7.48
N CYS A 245 4.68 11.21 8.05
CA CYS A 245 4.43 10.37 9.21
C CYS A 245 4.33 11.18 10.49
N PRO A 246 3.28 10.97 11.30
CA PRO A 246 3.23 11.47 12.66
C PRO A 246 4.17 10.68 13.57
N THR A 247 4.54 11.30 14.69
CA THR A 247 5.28 10.64 15.77
C THR A 247 4.28 10.16 16.82
N TYR A 248 4.27 8.85 17.07
CA TYR A 248 3.45 8.26 18.12
C TYR A 248 4.14 8.31 19.48
N SER A 249 3.36 8.53 20.52
CA SER A 249 3.85 8.60 21.90
C SER A 249 2.78 8.14 22.90
N LEU A 250 3.25 7.65 24.04
CA LEU A 250 2.42 7.20 25.15
C LEU A 250 2.68 8.06 26.39
N THR A 251 1.65 8.24 27.20
CA THR A 251 1.76 8.83 28.54
C THR A 251 1.84 7.75 29.61
N SER A 252 1.16 6.62 29.40
CA SER A 252 1.16 5.47 30.30
C SER A 252 0.64 4.23 29.61
N ILE A 253 0.92 3.07 30.20
CA ILE A 253 0.20 1.83 29.90
C ILE A 253 -0.33 1.20 31.18
N SER A 254 -1.39 0.40 31.07
CA SER A 254 -1.95 -0.40 32.15
C SER A 254 -2.31 -1.79 31.66
N VAL A 255 -2.44 -2.74 32.59
CA VAL A 255 -2.82 -4.13 32.29
C VAL A 255 -4.01 -4.54 33.13
N SER A 256 -4.90 -5.34 32.53
CA SER A 256 -6.04 -5.94 33.24
C SER A 256 -6.35 -7.33 32.67
N PRO A 257 -6.36 -8.39 33.49
CA PRO A 257 -6.06 -8.39 34.93
C PRO A 257 -4.56 -8.17 35.23
N THR A 258 -4.24 -7.62 36.42
CA THR A 258 -2.86 -7.41 36.89
C THR A 258 -2.21 -8.67 37.47
N THR A 259 -3.01 -9.69 37.76
CA THR A 259 -2.57 -10.98 38.31
C THR A 259 -3.26 -12.11 37.56
N LEU A 260 -2.50 -13.09 37.07
CA LEU A 260 -3.01 -14.16 36.21
C LEU A 260 -2.24 -15.47 36.38
N CYS A 261 -2.80 -16.55 35.82
CA CYS A 261 -2.17 -17.86 35.76
C CYS A 261 -1.19 -17.98 34.59
N ILE A 262 -0.14 -18.80 34.74
CA ILE A 262 0.70 -19.23 33.60
C ILE A 262 -0.18 -19.69 32.44
N GLY A 263 0.20 -19.28 31.23
CA GLY A 263 -0.50 -19.59 29.98
C GLY A 263 -1.66 -18.65 29.67
N SER A 264 -2.02 -17.73 30.59
CA SER A 264 -3.07 -16.74 30.35
C SER A 264 -2.53 -15.52 29.60
N THR A 265 -3.44 -14.72 29.07
CA THR A 265 -3.17 -13.41 28.46
C THR A 265 -3.68 -12.28 29.35
N THR A 266 -3.21 -11.06 29.11
CA THR A 266 -3.75 -9.84 29.74
C THR A 266 -4.10 -8.82 28.67
N VAL A 267 -5.11 -7.99 28.93
CA VAL A 267 -5.41 -6.85 28.09
C VAL A 267 -4.45 -5.73 28.48
N VAL A 268 -3.67 -5.25 27.52
CA VAL A 268 -2.77 -4.11 27.67
C VAL A 268 -3.47 -2.88 27.11
N THR A 269 -3.68 -1.88 27.94
CA THR A 269 -4.26 -0.59 27.56
C THR A 269 -3.15 0.45 27.45
N LEU A 270 -3.06 1.09 26.29
CA LEU A 270 -2.13 2.19 26.02
C LEU A 270 -2.88 3.51 26.12
N ASN A 271 -2.29 4.48 26.79
CA ASN A 271 -2.82 5.83 26.93
C ASN A 271 -1.81 6.84 26.38
N GLY A 272 -2.31 7.85 25.69
CA GLY A 272 -1.52 8.95 25.15
C GLY A 272 -2.37 10.20 24.96
N SER A 273 -1.76 11.28 24.49
CA SER A 273 -2.54 12.43 24.00
C SER A 273 -3.26 12.06 22.70
N ALA A 274 -4.30 12.80 22.32
CA ALA A 274 -4.99 12.57 21.05
C ALA A 274 -4.06 12.71 19.82
N VAL A 275 -2.98 13.48 19.93
CA VAL A 275 -1.96 13.66 18.88
C VAL A 275 -0.90 12.56 18.93
N GLY A 276 -0.53 12.09 20.13
CA GLY A 276 0.47 11.03 20.31
C GLY A 276 -0.08 9.62 20.03
N LEU A 277 -1.38 9.43 20.22
CA LEU A 277 -2.08 8.18 19.93
C LEU A 277 -3.38 8.47 19.14
N PRO A 278 -3.26 8.92 17.88
CA PRO A 278 -4.42 9.25 17.05
C PRO A 278 -5.25 8.02 16.69
N LYS A 279 -6.45 8.26 16.17
CA LYS A 279 -7.32 7.19 15.66
C LYS A 279 -6.62 6.43 14.53
N GLY A 280 -6.69 5.10 14.57
CA GLY A 280 -6.16 4.25 13.50
C GLY A 280 -5.83 2.84 13.96
N ILE A 281 -5.27 2.06 13.04
CA ILE A 281 -4.82 0.69 13.28
C ILE A 281 -3.31 0.69 13.45
N TYR A 282 -2.83 0.00 14.48
CA TYR A 282 -1.44 -0.07 14.86
C TYR A 282 -0.95 -1.50 14.91
N THR A 283 0.28 -1.71 14.48
CA THR A 283 1.12 -2.82 14.89
C THR A 283 1.92 -2.37 16.11
N VAL A 284 1.67 -3.01 17.25
CA VAL A 284 2.37 -2.76 18.51
C VAL A 284 3.49 -3.79 18.63
N THR A 285 4.73 -3.33 18.78
CA THR A 285 5.85 -4.20 19.15
C THR A 285 6.13 -4.05 20.65
N TYR A 286 6.22 -5.16 21.35
CA TYR A 286 6.40 -5.18 22.80
C TYR A 286 7.24 -6.36 23.26
N ASP A 287 7.80 -6.21 24.45
CA ASP A 287 8.50 -7.26 25.18
C ASP A 287 7.65 -7.70 26.37
N ALA A 288 7.72 -8.98 26.73
CA ALA A 288 7.09 -9.57 27.90
C ALA A 288 8.16 -10.28 28.74
N GLY A 289 8.73 -9.56 29.71
CA GLY A 289 9.86 -10.04 30.50
C GLY A 289 11.10 -10.25 29.62
N LEU A 290 11.51 -11.51 29.45
CA LEU A 290 12.67 -11.89 28.63
C LEU A 290 12.31 -12.16 27.16
N ILE A 291 11.02 -12.29 26.82
CA ILE A 291 10.58 -12.50 25.44
C ILE A 291 10.45 -11.14 24.77
N THR A 292 11.21 -10.89 23.72
CA THR A 292 11.28 -9.59 23.05
C THR A 292 10.68 -9.62 21.65
N GLY A 293 10.27 -8.46 21.14
CA GLY A 293 9.84 -8.30 19.74
C GLY A 293 8.50 -8.96 19.39
N LEU A 294 7.65 -9.23 20.38
CA LEU A 294 6.29 -9.71 20.13
C LEU A 294 5.48 -8.63 19.41
N THR A 295 4.54 -9.04 18.57
CA THR A 295 3.67 -8.11 17.85
C THR A 295 2.20 -8.39 18.12
N ALA A 296 1.40 -7.33 18.15
CA ALA A 296 -0.06 -7.41 18.24
C ALA A 296 -0.69 -6.28 17.42
N THR A 297 -1.88 -6.53 16.88
CA THR A 297 -2.68 -5.48 16.25
C THR A 297 -3.52 -4.77 17.31
N MET A 298 -3.53 -3.45 17.28
CA MET A 298 -4.35 -2.59 18.14
C MET A 298 -5.16 -1.64 17.27
N THR A 299 -6.45 -1.45 17.59
CA THR A 299 -7.26 -0.39 16.99
C THR A 299 -7.55 0.69 18.02
N VAL A 300 -7.20 1.93 17.68
CA VAL A 300 -7.56 3.13 18.45
C VAL A 300 -8.82 3.70 17.81
N SER A 301 -9.98 3.47 18.43
CA SER A 301 -11.28 3.99 17.94
C SER A 301 -11.53 5.42 18.38
N THR A 302 -11.01 5.79 19.55
CA THR A 302 -11.05 7.14 20.13
C THR A 302 -9.62 7.57 20.40
N ALA A 303 -9.20 8.71 19.84
CA ALA A 303 -7.83 9.19 19.99
C ALA A 303 -7.45 9.33 21.47
N GLY A 304 -6.24 8.89 21.81
CA GLY A 304 -5.68 8.91 23.16
C GLY A 304 -5.75 7.59 23.93
N SER A 305 -6.52 6.60 23.49
CA SER A 305 -6.55 5.28 24.15
C SER A 305 -6.80 4.13 23.19
N GLY A 306 -6.04 3.04 23.35
CA GLY A 306 -6.20 1.80 22.61
C GLY A 306 -5.85 0.59 23.47
N ASN A 307 -6.32 -0.59 23.10
CA ASN A 307 -5.98 -1.81 23.81
C ASN A 307 -5.70 -2.97 22.84
N PHE A 308 -4.86 -3.90 23.30
CA PHE A 308 -4.60 -5.16 22.63
C PHE A 308 -4.43 -6.27 23.67
N THR A 309 -4.53 -7.52 23.24
CA THR A 309 -4.31 -8.69 24.10
C THR A 309 -2.88 -9.18 23.96
N SER A 310 -2.18 -9.40 25.07
CA SER A 310 -0.83 -9.96 25.06
C SER A 310 -0.81 -11.39 24.50
N ALA A 311 0.37 -11.86 24.10
CA ALA A 311 0.64 -13.28 23.94
C ALA A 311 0.48 -14.00 25.30
N ALA A 312 0.33 -15.33 25.26
CA ALA A 312 0.25 -16.14 26.47
C ALA A 312 1.54 -16.02 27.29
N LEU A 313 1.39 -15.75 28.59
CA LEU A 313 2.51 -15.54 29.51
C LEU A 313 2.88 -16.84 30.20
N ASN A 314 3.94 -17.48 29.72
CA ASN A 314 4.30 -18.86 30.09
C ASN A 314 5.30 -18.97 31.25
N THR A 315 5.76 -17.83 31.78
CA THR A 315 6.77 -17.79 32.85
C THR A 315 6.16 -17.17 34.10
N ALA A 316 6.34 -17.83 35.25
CA ALA A 316 5.92 -17.33 36.55
C ALA A 316 6.72 -16.09 36.98
N GLY A 317 6.13 -15.26 37.81
CA GLY A 317 6.76 -14.11 38.45
C GLY A 317 6.23 -12.77 37.96
N SER A 318 6.97 -11.73 38.29
CA SER A 318 6.67 -10.37 37.86
C SER A 318 7.15 -10.16 36.42
N ILE A 319 6.21 -10.13 35.46
CA ILE A 319 6.51 -9.95 34.04
C ILE A 319 6.24 -8.49 33.67
N THR A 320 7.29 -7.78 33.27
CA THR A 320 7.17 -6.42 32.73
C THR A 320 6.76 -6.50 31.26
N ILE A 321 5.59 -5.97 30.95
CA ILE A 321 5.19 -5.65 29.58
C ILE A 321 5.82 -4.30 29.22
N LYS A 322 6.60 -4.26 28.14
CA LYS A 322 7.27 -3.05 27.66
C LYS A 322 6.95 -2.80 26.19
N ILE A 323 6.26 -1.70 25.89
CA ILE A 323 6.03 -1.30 24.50
C ILE A 323 7.31 -0.66 23.95
N THR A 324 7.83 -1.17 22.84
CA THR A 324 9.08 -0.72 22.24
C THR A 324 8.86 0.04 20.95
N LYS A 325 7.78 -0.23 20.22
CA LYS A 325 7.46 0.42 18.95
C LYS A 325 5.95 0.50 18.71
N LEU A 326 5.50 1.61 18.16
CA LEU A 326 4.21 1.74 17.49
C LEU A 326 4.44 1.98 16.01
N GLU A 327 3.69 1.29 15.18
CA GLU A 327 3.75 1.41 13.72
C GLU A 327 2.35 1.41 13.15
N SER A 328 2.06 2.29 12.19
CA SER A 328 0.76 2.34 11.52
C SER A 328 0.94 2.68 10.04
N GLY A 329 0.07 2.15 9.19
CA GLY A 329 0.10 2.37 7.75
C GLY A 329 0.24 1.06 6.95
N PRO A 330 0.33 1.18 5.62
CA PRO A 330 0.40 0.04 4.72
C PRO A 330 1.77 -0.65 4.77
N VAL A 331 1.82 -1.91 4.36
CA VAL A 331 3.07 -2.67 4.23
C VAL A 331 4.00 -1.95 3.25
N GLY A 332 5.24 -1.68 3.67
CA GLY A 332 6.25 -0.99 2.86
C GLY A 332 6.16 0.54 2.85
N GLY A 333 5.20 1.15 3.57
CA GLY A 333 5.09 2.60 3.72
C GLY A 333 4.73 3.05 5.14
N SER A 334 4.85 2.17 6.14
CA SER A 334 4.38 2.44 7.49
C SER A 334 5.10 3.62 8.16
N CYS A 335 4.43 4.19 9.15
CA CYS A 335 4.96 5.22 10.04
C CYS A 335 5.40 4.60 11.36
N PRO A 336 6.68 4.25 11.55
CA PRO A 336 7.20 3.79 12.84
C PRO A 336 7.49 4.93 13.83
N SER A 337 7.34 4.63 15.12
CA SER A 337 7.84 5.42 16.24
C SER A 337 8.36 4.48 17.34
N SER A 338 9.62 4.68 17.75
CA SER A 338 10.18 4.01 18.92
C SER A 338 9.61 4.60 20.20
N ILE A 339 9.20 3.76 21.15
CA ILE A 339 8.58 4.19 22.39
C ILE A 339 9.54 3.97 23.56
N SER A 340 9.87 5.04 24.27
CA SER A 340 10.85 5.05 25.38
C SER A 340 10.32 5.61 26.70
N SER A 341 9.10 6.14 26.72
CA SER A 341 8.46 6.73 27.92
C SER A 341 7.01 6.26 28.03
N GLY A 342 6.50 6.20 29.27
CA GLY A 342 5.12 5.80 29.56
C GLY A 342 4.76 4.40 29.05
N ASN A 343 5.75 3.50 28.93
CA ASN A 343 5.68 2.31 28.08
C ASN A 343 5.82 0.98 28.83
N THR A 344 5.79 0.99 30.16
CA THR A 344 5.90 -0.22 30.97
C THR A 344 4.72 -0.39 31.93
N ALA A 345 4.31 -1.65 32.10
CA ALA A 345 3.36 -2.10 33.10
C ALA A 345 3.79 -3.50 33.55
N VAL A 346 3.44 -3.85 34.78
CA VAL A 346 3.82 -5.14 35.38
C VAL A 346 2.58 -5.99 35.57
N VAL A 347 2.68 -7.26 35.17
CA VAL A 347 1.68 -8.28 35.47
C VAL A 347 2.33 -9.37 36.34
N THR A 348 1.62 -9.84 37.35
CA THR A 348 2.06 -10.95 38.20
C THR A 348 1.50 -12.26 37.65
N VAL A 349 2.39 -13.18 37.26
CA VAL A 349 2.03 -14.49 36.73
C VAL A 349 2.29 -15.55 37.78
N ASN A 350 1.23 -16.20 38.24
CA ASN A 350 1.32 -17.20 39.30
C ASN A 350 1.32 -18.62 38.73
N ARG A 351 2.06 -19.52 39.38
CA ARG A 351 1.96 -20.96 39.12
C ARG A 351 0.66 -21.51 39.70
N ALA A 352 0.17 -22.59 39.08
CA ALA A 352 -0.78 -23.46 39.74
C ALA A 352 -0.14 -24.00 41.04
N PRO A 353 -0.90 -24.13 42.14
CA PRO A 353 -0.41 -24.75 43.37
C PRO A 353 0.11 -26.17 43.10
N ALA A 354 1.27 -26.53 43.68
CA ALA A 354 1.81 -27.89 43.57
C ALA A 354 0.98 -28.86 44.42
N GLY A 355 0.62 -30.02 43.88
CA GLY A 355 -0.08 -31.09 44.63
C GLY A 355 -1.60 -30.96 44.71
N LEU A 356 -2.21 -30.06 43.93
CA LEU A 356 -3.66 -29.86 43.85
C LEU A 356 -4.17 -30.23 42.44
N SER A 357 -5.00 -31.27 42.35
CA SER A 357 -5.75 -31.63 41.14
C SER A 357 -7.17 -31.09 41.26
N TYR A 358 -7.58 -30.19 40.35
CA TYR A 358 -8.93 -29.64 40.33
C TYR A 358 -9.78 -30.37 39.30
N THR A 359 -11.01 -30.75 39.66
CA THR A 359 -11.99 -31.30 38.72
C THR A 359 -13.14 -30.31 38.58
N VAL A 360 -12.98 -29.24 37.80
CA VAL A 360 -14.13 -28.43 37.36
C VAL A 360 -13.82 -27.67 36.06
N ALA A 361 -14.87 -27.54 35.26
CA ALA A 361 -14.90 -26.79 34.01
C ALA A 361 -14.73 -25.28 34.25
N SER A 362 -13.50 -24.77 34.23
CA SER A 362 -13.09 -23.33 34.26
C SER A 362 -13.54 -22.50 35.48
N PRO A 363 -12.71 -21.60 36.05
CA PRO A 363 -11.42 -21.07 35.57
C PRO A 363 -10.20 -21.71 36.25
N SER A 364 -9.01 -21.45 35.69
CA SER A 364 -7.71 -21.84 36.24
C SER A 364 -7.39 -21.04 37.51
N TYR A 365 -7.07 -21.74 38.61
CA TYR A 365 -6.70 -21.13 39.90
C TYR A 365 -5.19 -21.18 40.09
N CYS A 366 -4.59 -20.05 40.48
CA CYS A 366 -3.15 -19.96 40.76
C CYS A 366 -2.89 -19.38 42.15
N VAL A 367 -1.69 -19.65 42.68
CA VAL A 367 -1.28 -19.21 44.02
C VAL A 367 -1.55 -17.71 44.18
N GLY A 368 -2.25 -17.30 45.24
CA GLY A 368 -2.56 -15.90 45.53
C GLY A 368 -3.81 -15.31 44.85
N THR A 369 -4.58 -16.11 44.11
CA THR A 369 -5.93 -15.70 43.64
C THR A 369 -7.00 -16.10 44.67
N ALA A 370 -7.93 -15.19 44.98
CA ALA A 370 -9.06 -15.49 45.85
C ALA A 370 -9.99 -16.50 45.14
N ILE A 371 -10.23 -17.65 45.77
CA ILE A 371 -11.15 -18.67 45.24
C ILE A 371 -12.55 -18.36 45.78
N THR A 372 -13.48 -17.98 44.92
CA THR A 372 -14.90 -17.70 45.27
C THR A 372 -15.83 -18.89 44.96
N ALA A 373 -15.27 -20.09 44.73
CA ALA A 373 -16.05 -21.30 44.48
C ALA A 373 -16.27 -22.08 45.78
N ASN A 374 -17.52 -22.49 46.03
CA ASN A 374 -17.96 -23.20 47.24
C ASN A 374 -17.35 -24.61 47.43
N ASN A 375 -16.63 -25.16 46.44
CA ASN A 375 -16.11 -26.52 46.50
C ASN A 375 -14.81 -26.66 45.68
N ALA A 376 -13.66 -26.57 46.35
CA ALA A 376 -12.40 -27.11 45.84
C ALA A 376 -12.15 -28.46 46.54
N SER A 377 -12.05 -29.56 45.79
CA SER A 377 -11.67 -30.86 46.33
C SER A 377 -10.15 -31.04 46.22
N LEU A 378 -9.45 -31.03 47.35
CA LEU A 378 -8.03 -31.40 47.43
C LEU A 378 -7.92 -32.93 47.53
N THR A 379 -7.34 -33.60 46.55
CA THR A 379 -6.87 -34.99 46.67
C THR A 379 -5.38 -35.01 46.97
N THR A 380 -5.01 -35.25 48.23
CA THR A 380 -3.61 -35.51 48.60
C THR A 380 -3.22 -36.94 48.23
N ALA A 381 -2.04 -37.15 47.64
CA ALA A 381 -1.49 -38.49 47.44
C ALA A 381 -1.06 -39.09 48.79
N GLY A 382 -1.97 -39.83 49.42
CA GLY A 382 -1.77 -40.58 50.65
C GLY A 382 -3.03 -41.39 50.93
N SER A 383 -2.90 -42.65 51.32
CA SER A 383 -4.04 -43.50 51.67
C SER A 383 -4.30 -43.39 53.18
N PRO A 384 -5.50 -42.98 53.63
CA PRO A 384 -6.70 -42.64 52.86
C PRO A 384 -6.69 -41.19 52.32
N ALA A 385 -7.30 -40.97 51.15
CA ALA A 385 -7.39 -39.65 50.53
C ALA A 385 -8.34 -38.74 51.33
N ALA A 386 -7.77 -37.86 52.16
CA ALA A 386 -8.55 -36.85 52.87
C ALA A 386 -9.13 -35.85 51.86
N THR A 387 -10.46 -35.75 51.82
CA THR A 387 -11.16 -34.73 51.04
C THR A 387 -11.36 -33.52 51.94
N TYR A 388 -10.68 -32.42 51.64
CA TYR A 388 -10.85 -31.16 52.38
C TYR A 388 -11.82 -30.26 51.63
N ALA A 389 -12.89 -29.81 52.30
CA ALA A 389 -13.73 -28.73 51.82
C ALA A 389 -13.19 -27.42 52.40
N VAL A 390 -12.87 -26.46 51.52
CA VAL A 390 -12.47 -25.12 51.94
C VAL A 390 -13.73 -24.26 51.97
N SER A 391 -14.18 -23.84 53.16
CA SER A 391 -15.21 -22.82 53.31
C SER A 391 -14.56 -21.43 53.13
N PRO A 392 -15.17 -20.49 52.39
CA PRO A 392 -14.73 -19.11 52.45
C PRO A 392 -14.87 -18.59 53.89
N ALA A 393 -13.87 -17.82 54.33
CA ALA A 393 -13.94 -17.00 55.53
C ALA A 393 -14.50 -15.62 55.18
#